data_AF-A0A351WMT6-F1
#
_entry.id   AF-A0A351WMT6-F1
#
_cell.length_a   1.000
_cell.length_b   1.000
_cell.length_c   1.000
_cell.angle_alpha   90.00
_cell.angle_beta   90.00
_cell.angle_gamma   90.00
#
_symmetry.space_group_name_H-M   'P 1'
#
loop_
_entity.id
_entity.type
_entity.pdbx_description
1 polymer ?
#
loop_
_entity_poly.entity_id
_entity_poly.type
_entity_poly.pdbx_seq_one_letter_code
_entity_poly.pdbx_strand_id
1 'polypeptide(L)'
;MAVGRDGLTVVDHERRHALMHKDWWNRLKPLVDPLETAFCSAHCADLAVNLANSALTYYTYEAGVENAQFDVDQYGGSAAESRLADRKAKRDAAKTSYNSAETAWRSSKCAK
;
A
#
# COMPACT_ATOMS: atom_id res chain seq x y z
N MET A 1 10.29 -23.78 18.03
CA MET A 1 9.84 -22.67 17.16
C MET A 1 8.79 -21.90 17.94
N ALA A 2 8.84 -20.56 17.93
CA ALA A 2 7.75 -19.78 18.50
C ALA A 2 6.47 -20.06 17.69
N VAL A 3 5.37 -20.32 18.37
CA VAL A 3 4.05 -20.58 17.77
C VAL A 3 3.16 -19.41 18.15
N GLY A 4 2.46 -18.84 17.18
CA GLY A 4 1.51 -17.74 17.41
C GLY A 4 0.31 -18.17 18.26
N ARG A 5 -0.50 -17.20 18.71
CA ARG A 5 -1.77 -17.52 19.40
C ARG A 5 -2.73 -18.34 18.54
N ASP A 6 -2.65 -18.21 17.22
CA ASP A 6 -3.40 -18.99 16.23
C ASP A 6 -2.86 -20.42 16.02
N GLY A 7 -1.80 -20.83 16.71
CA GLY A 7 -1.21 -22.16 16.57
C GLY A 7 -0.34 -22.32 15.33
N LEU A 8 -0.11 -21.26 14.55
CA LEU A 8 0.73 -21.29 13.35
C LEU A 8 2.21 -21.05 13.67
N THR A 9 3.09 -21.57 12.81
CA THR A 9 4.54 -21.39 12.94
C THR A 9 4.99 -20.04 12.38
N VAL A 10 6.20 -19.61 12.74
CA VAL A 10 6.85 -18.41 12.15
C VAL A 10 6.85 -18.45 10.61
N VAL A 11 7.10 -19.62 10.01
CA VAL A 11 7.12 -19.80 8.55
C VAL A 11 5.73 -19.58 7.94
N ASP A 12 4.67 -20.01 8.62
CA ASP A 12 3.29 -19.78 8.18
C ASP A 12 2.92 -18.29 8.24
N HIS A 13 3.45 -17.55 9.22
CA HIS A 13 3.25 -16.11 9.36
C HIS A 13 4.04 -15.31 8.32
N GLU A 14 5.30 -15.68 8.05
CA GLU A 14 6.08 -15.09 6.95
C GLU A 14 5.37 -15.28 5.61
N ARG A 15 4.77 -16.47 5.38
CA ARG A 15 3.96 -16.72 4.19
C ARG A 15 2.73 -15.83 4.14
N ARG A 16 2.03 -15.60 5.26
CA ARG A 16 0.89 -14.67 5.31
C ARG A 16 1.31 -13.23 4.97
N HIS A 17 2.41 -12.76 5.53
CA HIS A 17 2.95 -11.43 5.22
C HIS A 17 3.26 -11.29 3.73
N ALA A 18 3.92 -12.29 3.13
CA ALA A 18 4.23 -12.30 1.70
C ALA A 18 2.95 -12.28 0.83
N LEU A 19 1.91 -13.03 1.23
CA LEU A 19 0.62 -13.03 0.54
C LEU A 19 -0.09 -11.67 0.62
N MET A 20 -0.06 -10.99 1.77
CA MET A 20 -0.61 -9.63 1.91
C MET A 20 0.08 -8.65 0.95
N HIS A 21 1.42 -8.64 0.93
CA HIS A 21 2.16 -7.78 0.01
C HIS A 21 1.86 -8.08 -1.47
N LYS A 22 1.72 -9.36 -1.83
CA LYS A 22 1.34 -9.77 -3.19
C LYS A 22 -0.08 -9.31 -3.56
N ASP A 23 -1.03 -9.42 -2.63
CA ASP A 23 -2.42 -9.00 -2.86
C ASP A 23 -2.49 -7.49 -3.10
N TRP A 24 -1.76 -6.70 -2.31
CA TRP A 24 -1.64 -5.26 -2.50
C TRP A 24 -0.97 -4.87 -3.82
N TRP A 25 0.09 -5.56 -4.22
CA TRP A 25 0.70 -5.36 -5.54
C TRP A 25 -0.29 -5.61 -6.67
N ASN A 26 -1.06 -6.69 -6.60
CA ASN A 26 -2.08 -7.01 -7.61
C ASN A 26 -3.19 -5.96 -7.68
N ARG A 27 -3.48 -5.23 -6.58
CA ARG A 27 -4.43 -4.10 -6.57
C ARG A 27 -3.82 -2.82 -7.13
N LEU A 28 -2.53 -2.58 -6.89
CA LEU A 28 -1.81 -1.43 -7.41
C LEU A 28 -1.57 -1.55 -8.93
N LYS A 29 -1.23 -2.74 -9.41
CA LYS A 29 -0.81 -2.96 -10.80
C LYS A 29 -1.80 -2.40 -11.85
N PRO A 30 -3.13 -2.65 -11.78
CA PRO A 30 -4.08 -2.09 -12.73
C PRO A 30 -4.21 -0.56 -12.70
N LEU A 31 -3.78 0.10 -11.62
CA LEU A 31 -3.76 1.55 -11.51
C LEU A 31 -2.51 2.17 -12.16
N VAL A 32 -1.42 1.41 -12.21
CA VAL A 32 -0.13 1.86 -12.75
C VAL A 32 0.03 1.46 -14.21
N ASP A 33 -0.41 0.27 -14.62
CA ASP A 33 -0.27 -0.23 -16.00
C ASP A 33 -0.79 0.75 -17.08
N PRO A 34 -1.98 1.39 -16.94
CA PRO A 34 -2.45 2.35 -17.94
C PRO A 34 -1.55 3.60 -18.02
N LEU A 35 -0.91 3.99 -16.92
CA LEU A 35 -0.05 5.16 -16.82
C LEU A 35 1.25 4.97 -17.61
N GLU A 36 1.75 3.74 -17.71
CA GLU A 36 2.94 3.41 -18.52
C GLU A 36 2.70 3.56 -20.03
N THR A 37 1.43 3.51 -20.46
CA THR A 37 1.04 3.60 -21.87
C THR A 37 0.46 4.96 -22.28
N ALA A 38 0.17 5.85 -21.32
CA ALA A 38 -0.59 7.10 -21.52
C ALA A 38 0.28 8.35 -21.78
N PHE A 39 1.50 8.19 -22.28
CA PHE A 39 2.42 9.32 -22.48
C PHE A 39 2.21 10.01 -23.84
N CYS A 40 1.09 10.73 -23.97
CA CYS A 40 0.83 11.56 -25.16
C CYS A 40 1.48 12.96 -25.10
N SER A 41 1.94 13.40 -23.92
CA SER A 41 2.67 14.65 -23.70
C SER A 41 3.49 14.62 -22.40
N ALA A 42 4.46 15.52 -22.26
CA ALA A 42 5.25 15.66 -21.03
C ALA A 42 4.37 15.93 -19.79
N HIS A 43 3.33 16.76 -19.93
CA HIS A 43 2.39 17.04 -18.85
C HIS A 43 1.65 15.78 -18.38
N CYS A 44 1.17 14.95 -19.33
CA CYS A 44 0.53 13.69 -18.97
C CYS A 44 1.52 12.71 -18.33
N ALA A 45 2.79 12.74 -18.75
CA ALA A 45 3.84 11.94 -18.11
C ALA A 45 4.07 12.34 -16.65
N ASP A 46 4.16 13.63 -16.35
CA ASP A 46 4.35 14.12 -14.98
C ASP A 46 3.18 13.72 -14.06
N LEU A 47 1.94 13.85 -14.55
CA LEU A 47 0.75 13.45 -13.79
C LEU A 47 0.70 11.94 -13.55
N ALA A 48 1.03 11.15 -14.56
CA ALA A 48 1.11 9.69 -14.47
C ALA A 48 2.18 9.24 -13.47
N VAL A 49 3.39 9.79 -13.55
CA VAL A 49 4.48 9.51 -12.60
C VAL A 49 4.09 9.90 -11.18
N ASN A 50 3.48 11.07 -11.00
CA ASN A 50 3.03 11.53 -9.69
C ASN A 50 1.95 10.61 -9.08
N LEU A 51 0.99 10.16 -9.89
CA LEU A 51 -0.03 9.21 -9.46
C LEU A 51 0.58 7.85 -9.10
N ALA A 52 1.47 7.31 -9.94
CA ALA A 52 2.14 6.04 -9.68
C ALA A 52 2.94 6.07 -8.36
N ASN A 53 3.74 7.11 -8.13
CA ASN A 53 4.52 7.26 -6.90
C ASN A 53 3.63 7.43 -5.65
N SER A 54 2.55 8.21 -5.76
CA SER A 54 1.62 8.43 -4.65
C SER A 54 0.84 7.15 -4.32
N ALA A 55 0.42 6.39 -5.34
CA ALA A 55 -0.26 5.11 -5.18
C ALA A 55 0.68 4.07 -4.56
N LEU A 56 1.90 3.91 -5.08
CA LEU A 56 2.91 3.00 -4.53
C LEU A 56 3.14 3.26 -3.03
N THR A 57 3.31 4.54 -2.67
CA THR A 57 3.51 4.95 -1.27
C THR A 57 2.31 4.59 -0.40
N TYR A 58 1.09 4.95 -0.84
CA TYR A 58 -0.14 4.68 -0.10
C TYR A 58 -0.36 3.18 0.11
N TYR A 59 -0.28 2.37 -0.94
CA TYR A 59 -0.54 0.93 -0.86
C TYR A 59 0.56 0.16 -0.12
N THR A 60 1.80 0.66 -0.11
CA THR A 60 2.85 0.11 0.77
C THR A 60 2.50 0.29 2.24
N TYR A 61 1.92 1.44 2.62
CA TYR A 61 1.47 1.66 3.98
C TYR A 61 0.19 0.89 4.33
N GLU A 62 -0.74 0.71 3.39
CA GLU A 62 -1.89 -0.20 3.58
C GLU A 62 -1.42 -1.62 3.92
N ALA A 63 -0.50 -2.18 3.14
CA ALA A 63 0.09 -3.49 3.42
C ALA A 63 0.78 -3.53 4.79
N GLY A 64 1.49 -2.46 5.15
CA GLY A 64 2.14 -2.33 6.46
C GLY A 64 1.16 -2.23 7.63
N VAL A 65 0.00 -1.61 7.45
CA VAL A 65 -1.06 -1.54 8.46
C VAL A 65 -1.68 -2.93 8.65
N GLU A 66 -2.00 -3.64 7.57
CA GLU A 66 -2.58 -4.98 7.64
C GLU A 66 -1.62 -5.98 8.32
N ASN A 67 -0.34 -5.92 7.97
CA ASN A 67 0.71 -6.73 8.59
C ASN A 67 0.86 -6.40 10.09
N ALA A 68 0.95 -5.12 10.47
CA ALA A 68 1.05 -4.73 11.87
C ALA A 68 -0.22 -5.08 12.67
N GLN A 69 -1.40 -5.05 12.04
CA GLN A 69 -2.65 -5.49 12.67
C GLN A 69 -2.60 -6.99 12.94
N PHE A 70 -2.14 -7.79 11.97
CA PHE A 70 -1.93 -9.21 12.15
C PHE A 70 -0.97 -9.51 13.30
N ASP A 71 0.16 -8.81 13.38
CA ASP A 71 1.11 -8.92 14.50
C ASP A 71 0.43 -8.66 15.86
N VAL A 72 -0.38 -7.61 15.97
CA VAL A 72 -1.14 -7.28 17.18
C VAL A 72 -2.11 -8.41 17.53
N ASP A 73 -2.83 -8.92 16.55
CA ASP A 73 -3.83 -9.97 16.75
C ASP A 73 -3.17 -11.29 17.19
N GLN A 74 -1.99 -11.63 16.66
CA GLN A 74 -1.31 -12.90 16.93
C GLN A 74 -0.40 -12.90 18.16
N TYR A 75 0.35 -11.82 18.35
CA TYR A 75 1.40 -11.75 19.36
C TYR A 75 1.06 -10.79 20.49
N GLY A 76 0.19 -9.80 20.22
CA GLY A 76 -0.13 -8.72 21.14
C GLY A 76 1.10 -7.88 21.51
N GLY A 77 0.94 -7.07 22.55
CA GLY A 77 2.02 -6.31 23.16
C GLY A 77 2.19 -4.90 22.60
N SER A 78 2.71 -4.01 23.47
CA SER A 78 2.80 -2.57 23.22
C SER A 78 3.67 -2.19 22.02
N ALA A 79 4.66 -3.02 21.67
CA ALA A 79 5.52 -2.78 20.51
C ALA A 79 4.76 -2.96 19.18
N ALA A 80 3.93 -4.00 19.06
CA ALA A 80 3.12 -4.24 17.86
C ALA A 80 2.05 -3.15 17.72
N GLU A 81 1.41 -2.76 18.84
CA GLU A 81 0.42 -1.67 18.87
C GLU A 81 1.03 -0.32 18.46
N SER A 82 2.24 -0.01 18.94
CA SER A 82 2.96 1.22 18.55
C SER A 82 3.30 1.24 17.06
N ARG A 83 3.74 0.10 16.50
CA ARG A 83 3.99 -0.03 15.05
C ARG A 83 2.72 0.16 14.26
N LEU A 84 1.60 -0.44 14.69
CA LEU A 84 0.30 -0.29 14.03
C LEU A 84 -0.15 1.19 14.00
N ALA A 85 -0.01 1.90 15.13
CA ALA A 85 -0.36 3.32 15.20
C ALA A 85 0.50 4.17 14.25
N ASP A 86 1.83 3.97 14.23
CA ASP A 86 2.75 4.66 13.29
C ASP A 86 2.39 4.38 11.83
N ARG A 87 2.10 3.12 11.48
CA ARG A 87 1.71 2.74 10.12
C ARG A 87 0.40 3.39 9.69
N LYS A 88 -0.60 3.45 10.59
CA LYS A 88 -1.87 4.13 10.32
C LYS A 88 -1.66 5.62 10.04
N ALA A 89 -0.83 6.30 10.85
CA ALA A 89 -0.52 7.72 10.62
C ALA A 89 0.16 7.95 9.26
N LYS A 90 1.13 7.11 8.88
CA LYS A 90 1.81 7.21 7.58
C LYS A 90 0.89 6.91 6.40
N ARG A 91 0.02 5.91 6.53
CA ARG A 91 -1.03 5.62 5.54
C ARG A 91 -1.95 6.82 5.35
N ASP A 92 -2.43 7.43 6.43
CA ASP A 92 -3.37 8.55 6.36
C ASP A 92 -2.74 9.79 5.71
N ALA A 93 -1.47 10.06 6.01
CA ALA A 93 -0.69 11.07 5.30
C ALA A 93 -0.55 10.75 3.80
N ALA A 94 -0.18 9.51 3.45
CA ALA A 94 -0.03 9.08 2.07
C ALA A 94 -1.36 9.07 1.28
N LYS A 95 -2.48 8.77 1.94
CA LYS A 95 -3.82 8.80 1.34
C LYS A 95 -4.18 10.18 0.82
N THR A 96 -3.79 11.22 1.55
CA THR A 96 -4.02 12.61 1.11
C THR A 96 -3.30 12.89 -0.20
N SER A 97 -2.00 12.56 -0.29
CA SER A 97 -1.22 12.71 -1.52
C SER A 97 -1.76 11.88 -2.68
N TYR A 98 -2.14 10.63 -2.43
CA TYR A 98 -2.76 9.75 -3.42
C TYR A 98 -4.06 10.33 -3.96
N ASN A 99 -4.99 10.74 -3.09
CA ASN A 99 -6.27 11.32 -3.51
C ASN A 99 -6.09 12.58 -4.34
N SER A 100 -5.14 13.45 -3.98
CA SER A 100 -4.81 14.64 -4.75
C SER A 100 -4.25 14.30 -6.14
N ALA A 101 -3.32 13.33 -6.23
CA ALA A 101 -2.75 12.88 -7.50
C ALA A 101 -3.81 12.19 -8.38
N GLU A 102 -4.67 11.37 -7.80
CA GLU A 102 -5.76 10.69 -8.50
C GLU A 102 -6.76 11.71 -9.05
N THR A 103 -7.14 12.71 -8.25
CA THR A 103 -8.03 13.80 -8.68
C THR A 103 -7.42 14.59 -9.83
N ALA A 104 -6.14 14.95 -9.74
CA ALA A 104 -5.43 15.65 -10.80
C ALA A 104 -5.38 14.81 -12.09
N TRP A 105 -5.08 13.52 -12.00
CA TRP A 105 -5.08 12.61 -13.14
C TRP A 105 -6.46 12.50 -13.79
N ARG A 106 -7.50 12.20 -13.01
CA ARG A 106 -8.88 12.02 -13.50
C ARG A 106 -9.48 13.29 -14.09
N SER A 107 -9.11 14.46 -13.56
CA SER A 107 -9.56 15.76 -14.08
C SER A 107 -8.71 16.25 -15.25
N SER A 108 -7.48 15.74 -15.39
CA SER A 108 -6.66 15.99 -16.57
C SER A 108 -7.26 15.25 -17.76
N LYS A 109 -7.25 15.88 -18.94
CA LYS A 109 -7.70 15.23 -20.18
C LYS A 109 -6.80 14.04 -20.59
N CYS A 110 -5.77 13.70 -19.80
CA CYS A 110 -4.83 12.60 -20.00
C CYS A 110 -5.42 11.22 -19.64
N ALA A 111 -6.46 11.16 -18.81
CA ALA A 111 -7.08 9.90 -18.40
C ALA A 111 -8.07 9.31 -19.44
N LYS A 112 -7.96 9.73 -20.71
CA LYS A 112 -8.88 9.38 -21.79
C LYS A 112 -8.23 8.45 -22.82
#